data_AF-A0A2V9QZU2-F1
#
_entry.id   AF-A0A2V9QZU2-F1
#
_cell.length_a   1.000
_cell.length_b   1.000
_cell.length_c   1.000
_cell.angle_alpha   90.00
_cell.angle_beta   90.00
_cell.angle_gamma   90.00
#
_symmetry.space_group_name_H-M   'P 1'
#
loop_
_entity.id
_entity.type
_entity.pdbx_description
1 polymer ?
#
loop_
_entity_poly.entity_id
_entity_poly.type
_entity_poly.pdbx_seq_one_letter_code
_entity_poly.pdbx_strand_id
1 'polypeptide(L)'
;PVTDGTNVYAFFTDFGLISFGPDGKERWKLPLGPFNNPFGLGASPILADNKVLIVCDQESGSFFVAVDKNSGQVKWRVERPEYTRGFATPILYQPQNGALQVIVSGSLQLTAYSVETGKEVWWVRGLTWQMEEPMRDSRKTSLHSKRCSRNGTATVMASYPRRR
;
A
#
# COMPACT_ATOMS: atom_id res chain seq x y z
N PRO A 1 1.04 12.68 3.33
CA PRO A 1 2.52 12.82 3.46
C PRO A 1 3.00 12.00 4.67
N VAL A 2 4.30 11.73 4.78
CA VAL A 2 4.92 11.02 5.91
C VAL A 2 6.29 11.64 6.22
N THR A 3 6.78 11.50 7.45
CA THR A 3 8.11 12.01 7.85
C THR A 3 8.90 10.94 8.58
N ASP A 4 10.23 10.96 8.41
CA ASP A 4 11.17 10.18 9.21
C ASP A 4 11.68 10.93 10.44
N GLY A 5 11.03 12.05 10.78
CA GLY A 5 11.42 12.95 11.88
C GLY A 5 12.38 14.07 11.45
N THR A 6 12.93 14.02 10.23
CA THR A 6 13.79 15.09 9.70
C THR A 6 13.31 15.57 8.34
N ASN A 7 12.95 14.64 7.45
CA ASN A 7 12.53 14.92 6.09
C ASN A 7 11.05 14.62 5.93
N VAL A 8 10.42 15.31 4.97
CA VAL A 8 9.02 15.09 4.62
C VAL A 8 8.95 14.43 3.24
N TYR A 9 8.03 13.49 3.09
CA TYR A 9 7.74 12.77 1.86
C TYR A 9 6.27 12.96 1.52
N ALA A 10 5.98 13.61 0.39
CA ALA A 10 4.64 13.98 -0.01
C ALA A 10 4.34 13.45 -1.40
N PHE A 11 3.15 12.86 -1.56
CA PHE A 11 2.67 12.37 -2.83
C PHE A 11 1.54 13.27 -3.33
N PHE A 12 1.62 13.67 -4.59
CA PHE A 12 0.62 14.46 -5.28
C PHE A 12 0.33 13.82 -6.63
N THR A 13 -0.94 13.69 -7.00
CA THR A 13 -1.35 13.06 -8.27
C THR A 13 -0.67 13.72 -9.47
N ASP A 14 -0.54 15.06 -9.49
CA ASP A 14 0.03 15.77 -10.64
C ASP A 14 1.57 15.80 -10.66
N PHE A 15 2.22 15.65 -9.51
CA PHE A 15 3.67 15.82 -9.38
C PHE A 15 4.44 14.55 -9.02
N GLY A 16 3.74 13.49 -8.63
CA GLY A 16 4.33 12.27 -8.11
C GLY A 16 4.79 12.40 -6.66
N LEU A 17 5.87 11.70 -6.31
CA LEU A 17 6.43 11.66 -4.97
C LEU A 17 7.59 12.66 -4.84
N ILE A 18 7.55 13.49 -3.81
CA ILE A 18 8.54 14.53 -3.57
C ILE A 18 9.07 14.40 -2.14
N SER A 19 10.37 14.62 -1.95
CA SER A 19 10.97 14.77 -0.63
C SER A 19 11.46 16.19 -0.38
N PHE A 20 11.19 16.69 0.81
CA PHE A 20 11.69 17.96 1.31
C PHE A 20 12.58 17.75 2.52
N GLY A 21 13.65 18.55 2.62
CA GLY A 21 14.51 18.62 3.79
C GLY A 21 13.89 19.43 4.93
N PRO A 22 14.54 19.46 6.11
CA PRO A 22 14.08 20.24 7.26
C PRO A 22 14.09 21.75 7.00
N ASP A 23 14.84 22.21 5.99
CA ASP A 23 14.87 23.61 5.53
C ASP A 23 13.77 23.94 4.51
N GLY A 24 12.88 22.98 4.22
CA GLY A 24 11.81 23.12 3.24
C GLY A 24 12.26 23.02 1.78
N LYS A 25 13.54 22.76 1.50
CA LYS A 25 14.04 22.61 0.13
C LYS A 25 13.74 21.23 -0.42
N GLU A 26 13.42 21.17 -1.70
CA GLU A 26 13.27 19.91 -2.43
C GLU A 26 14.60 19.15 -2.45
N ARG A 27 14.57 17.88 -2.05
CA ARG A 27 15.72 16.96 -2.09
C ARG A 27 15.71 16.14 -3.37
N TRP A 28 14.54 15.61 -3.71
CA TRP A 28 14.32 14.83 -4.92
C TRP A 28 12.82 14.81 -5.25
N LYS A 29 12.53 14.55 -6.52
CA LYS A 29 11.19 14.39 -7.07
C LYS A 29 11.15 13.21 -8.04
N LEU A 30 10.14 12.37 -7.87
CA LEU A 30 9.87 11.21 -8.71
C LEU A 30 8.47 11.33 -9.31
N PRO A 31 8.37 11.72 -10.59
CA PRO A 31 7.10 11.66 -11.32
C PRO A 31 6.61 10.21 -11.40
N LEU A 32 5.33 9.99 -11.06
CA LEU A 32 4.71 8.65 -11.06
C LEU A 32 3.47 8.54 -11.95
N GLY A 33 2.96 9.69 -12.43
CA GLY A 33 1.85 9.77 -13.37
C GLY A 33 2.30 9.73 -14.84
N PRO A 34 1.36 9.96 -15.79
CA PRO A 34 -0.03 10.37 -15.56
C PRO A 34 -0.88 9.27 -14.92
N PHE A 35 -1.90 9.67 -14.16
CA PHE A 35 -2.83 8.74 -13.50
C PHE A 35 -4.20 8.80 -14.15
N ASN A 36 -4.85 7.65 -14.24
CA ASN A 36 -6.19 7.48 -14.77
C ASN A 36 -7.16 7.10 -13.64
N ASN A 37 -7.53 8.09 -12.82
CA ASN A 37 -8.55 7.92 -11.78
C ASN A 37 -9.35 9.22 -11.61
N PRO A 38 -10.66 9.25 -11.93
CA PRO A 38 -11.49 10.45 -11.83
C PRO A 38 -11.67 10.97 -10.40
N PHE A 39 -11.35 10.15 -9.38
CA PHE A 39 -11.44 10.53 -7.96
C PHE A 39 -10.08 10.87 -7.34
N GLY A 40 -9.02 10.90 -8.15
CA GLY A 40 -7.64 11.05 -7.67
C GLY A 40 -7.10 9.80 -6.97
N LEU A 41 -5.84 9.86 -6.56
CA LEU A 41 -5.18 8.81 -5.78
C LEU A 41 -5.10 9.25 -4.31
N GLY A 42 -5.74 8.48 -3.42
CA GLY A 42 -5.84 8.81 -1.99
C GLY A 42 -4.85 8.07 -1.08
N ALA A 43 -3.98 7.21 -1.64
CA ALA A 43 -3.10 6.38 -0.82
C ALA A 43 -2.00 7.24 -0.16
N SER A 44 -1.93 7.16 1.18
CA SER A 44 -0.87 7.83 1.93
C SER A 44 0.46 7.09 1.79
N PRO A 45 1.60 7.80 1.61
CA PRO A 45 2.92 7.17 1.74
C PRO A 45 3.11 6.60 3.13
N ILE A 46 3.79 5.46 3.19
CA ILE A 46 4.32 4.93 4.44
C ILE A 46 5.84 4.77 4.36
N LEU A 47 6.50 4.88 5.51
CA LEU A 47 7.93 4.60 5.64
C LEU A 47 8.14 3.20 6.19
N ALA A 48 9.03 2.45 5.55
CA ALA A 48 9.50 1.17 6.05
C ALA A 48 10.96 0.99 5.67
N ASP A 49 11.80 0.68 6.66
CA ASP A 49 13.25 0.66 6.53
C ASP A 49 13.76 1.99 5.92
N ASN A 50 14.57 1.90 4.84
CA ASN A 50 15.05 3.03 4.06
C ASN A 50 14.17 3.35 2.84
N LYS A 51 12.89 2.97 2.85
CA LYS A 51 11.99 3.11 1.69
C LYS A 51 10.74 3.93 2.02
N VAL A 52 10.30 4.71 1.04
CA VAL A 52 8.96 5.28 0.97
C VAL A 52 8.14 4.38 0.06
N LEU A 53 7.01 3.89 0.56
CA LEU A 53 6.11 2.99 -0.14
C LEU A 53 4.85 3.73 -0.55
N ILE A 54 4.44 3.61 -1.81
CA ILE A 54 3.25 4.27 -2.37
C ILE A 54 2.47 3.26 -3.21
N VAL A 55 1.19 3.09 -2.88
CA VAL A 55 0.23 2.34 -3.70
C VAL A 55 -0.48 3.30 -4.65
N CYS A 56 -0.50 2.97 -5.93
CA CYS A 56 -1.23 3.71 -6.95
C CYS A 56 -2.25 2.78 -7.60
N ASP A 57 -3.38 2.56 -6.92
CA ASP A 57 -4.48 1.77 -7.48
C ASP A 57 -5.44 2.70 -8.26
N GLN A 58 -5.50 2.53 -9.57
CA GLN A 58 -6.21 3.36 -10.53
C GLN A 58 -7.12 2.51 -11.42
N GLU A 59 -7.81 3.12 -12.40
CA GLU A 59 -8.73 2.37 -13.26
C GLU A 59 -8.01 1.38 -14.18
N SER A 60 -6.81 1.76 -14.64
CA SER A 60 -5.93 0.90 -15.42
C SER A 60 -4.47 1.16 -15.07
N GLY A 61 -3.65 0.09 -15.08
CA GLY A 61 -2.22 0.20 -14.78
C GLY A 61 -1.92 0.49 -13.30
N SER A 62 -2.67 -0.12 -12.38
CA SER A 62 -2.40 -0.03 -10.95
C SER A 62 -1.04 -0.63 -10.60
N PHE A 63 -0.34 -0.03 -9.64
CA PHE A 63 0.97 -0.51 -9.22
C PHE A 63 1.28 -0.15 -7.77
N PHE A 64 2.28 -0.83 -7.21
CA PHE A 64 2.85 -0.53 -5.92
C PHE A 64 4.36 -0.33 -6.06
N VAL A 65 4.87 0.76 -5.50
CA VAL A 65 6.28 1.16 -5.68
C VAL A 65 6.95 1.40 -4.33
N ALA A 66 8.21 0.99 -4.24
CA ALA A 66 9.12 1.40 -3.18
C ALA A 66 10.23 2.27 -3.73
N VAL A 67 10.48 3.37 -3.04
CA VAL A 67 11.44 4.39 -3.42
C VAL A 67 12.45 4.55 -2.30
N ASP A 68 13.74 4.61 -2.62
CA ASP A 68 14.77 4.95 -1.66
C ASP A 68 14.50 6.33 -1.05
N LYS A 69 14.36 6.40 0.27
CA LYS A 69 13.97 7.64 0.94
C LYS A 69 15.03 8.74 0.84
N ASN A 70 16.28 8.41 0.50
CA ASN A 70 17.38 9.37 0.43
C ASN A 70 17.60 9.86 -1.00
N SER A 71 17.52 8.96 -1.99
CA SER A 71 17.84 9.29 -3.39
C SER A 71 16.62 9.49 -4.29
N GLY A 72 15.43 9.06 -3.89
CA GLY A 72 14.25 9.07 -4.77
C GLY A 72 14.27 7.99 -5.86
N GLN A 73 15.25 7.08 -5.84
CA GLN A 73 15.35 5.99 -6.81
C GLN A 73 14.37 4.86 -6.49
N VAL A 74 13.70 4.34 -7.51
CA VAL A 74 12.83 3.16 -7.39
C VAL A 74 13.69 1.94 -7.02
N LYS A 75 13.36 1.30 -5.90
CA LYS A 75 13.97 0.02 -5.49
C LYS A 75 13.26 -1.16 -6.10
N TRP A 76 11.93 -1.09 -6.15
CA TRP A 76 11.10 -2.07 -6.83
C TRP A 76 9.75 -1.45 -7.17
N ARG A 77 9.10 -2.04 -8.18
CA ARG A 77 7.76 -1.72 -8.62
C ARG A 77 7.05 -3.02 -8.96
N VAL A 78 5.81 -3.16 -8.50
CA VAL A 78 4.98 -4.33 -8.75
C VAL A 78 3.67 -3.88 -9.37
N GLU A 79 3.36 -4.46 -10.52
CA GLU A 79 2.10 -4.23 -11.19
C GLU A 79 0.96 -4.95 -10.44
N ARG A 80 -0.19 -4.30 -10.40
CA ARG A 80 -1.38 -4.67 -9.63
C ARG A 80 -2.62 -4.71 -10.53
N PRO A 81 -2.60 -5.45 -11.66
CA PRO A 81 -3.63 -5.34 -12.70
C PRO A 81 -5.05 -5.71 -12.23
N GLU A 82 -5.17 -6.57 -11.21
CA GLU A 82 -6.45 -7.01 -10.65
C GLU A 82 -7.09 -5.98 -9.70
N TYR A 83 -6.34 -4.95 -9.29
CA TYR A 83 -6.79 -3.97 -8.32
C TYR A 83 -7.18 -2.69 -9.02
N THR A 84 -8.44 -2.31 -8.85
CA THR A 84 -9.02 -1.09 -9.41
C THR A 84 -9.47 -0.17 -8.27
N ARG A 85 -9.24 1.14 -8.42
CA ARG A 85 -9.85 2.17 -7.55
C ARG A 85 -9.65 1.93 -6.03
N GLY A 86 -8.40 1.67 -5.62
CA GLY A 86 -8.02 1.48 -4.23
C GLY A 86 -7.56 2.78 -3.56
N PHE A 87 -8.05 3.07 -2.36
CA PHE A 87 -7.70 4.28 -1.59
C PHE A 87 -7.05 3.97 -0.24
N ALA A 88 -6.78 2.70 0.05
CA ALA A 88 -6.36 2.28 1.38
C ALA A 88 -4.90 2.64 1.69
N THR A 89 -4.67 3.22 2.86
CA THR A 89 -3.34 3.36 3.45
C THR A 89 -2.78 1.98 3.81
N PRO A 90 -1.59 1.59 3.29
CA PRO A 90 -0.99 0.30 3.61
C PRO A 90 -0.56 0.20 5.09
N ILE A 91 -0.53 -1.02 5.64
CA ILE A 91 -0.11 -1.28 7.02
C ILE A 91 1.13 -2.14 7.06
N LEU A 92 2.08 -1.79 7.92
CA LEU A 92 3.23 -2.64 8.23
C LEU A 92 2.87 -3.75 9.21
N TYR A 93 3.27 -4.96 8.87
CA TYR A 93 3.10 -6.15 9.70
C TYR A 93 4.39 -6.97 9.70
N GLN A 94 4.90 -7.28 10.88
CA GLN A 94 6.03 -8.18 11.04
C GLN A 94 5.57 -9.41 11.84
N PRO A 95 5.53 -10.60 11.22
CA PRO A 95 5.29 -11.85 11.95
C PRO A 95 6.44 -12.14 12.93
N GLN A 96 6.14 -12.85 14.02
CA GLN A 96 7.11 -13.17 15.07
C GLN A 96 8.39 -13.86 14.54
N ASN A 97 8.25 -14.71 13.51
CA ASN A 97 9.35 -15.43 12.86
C ASN A 97 9.43 -15.12 11.35
N GLY A 98 9.13 -13.89 10.93
CA GLY A 98 9.04 -13.53 9.51
C GLY A 98 9.65 -12.16 9.17
N ALA A 99 9.92 -11.97 7.88
CA ALA A 99 10.34 -10.68 7.35
C ALA A 99 9.20 -9.65 7.42
N LEU A 100 9.58 -8.37 7.43
CA LEU A 100 8.64 -7.25 7.40
C LEU A 100 7.80 -7.25 6.12
N GLN A 101 6.49 -7.11 6.30
CA GLN A 101 5.50 -7.09 5.23
C GLN A 101 4.71 -5.80 5.27
N VAL A 102 4.18 -5.45 4.11
CA VAL A 102 3.20 -4.39 3.95
C VAL A 102 1.91 -5.00 3.41
N ILE A 103 0.83 -4.78 4.13
CA ILE A 103 -0.51 -5.26 3.81
C ILE A 103 -1.23 -4.12 3.10
N VAL A 104 -1.69 -4.38 1.89
CA VAL A 104 -2.44 -3.45 1.06
C VAL A 104 -3.84 -4.01 0.85
N SER A 105 -4.85 -3.22 1.21
CA SER A 105 -6.23 -3.50 0.81
C SER A 105 -6.45 -2.91 -0.57
N GLY A 106 -6.69 -3.75 -1.57
CA GLY A 106 -7.20 -3.30 -2.87
C GLY A 106 -8.67 -3.68 -3.04
N SER A 107 -9.24 -3.40 -4.21
CA SER A 107 -10.59 -3.87 -4.52
C SER A 107 -10.62 -5.41 -4.51
N LEU A 108 -11.63 -5.98 -3.85
CA LEU A 108 -11.91 -7.43 -3.78
C LEU A 108 -10.89 -8.30 -3.03
N GLN A 109 -9.67 -7.82 -2.78
CA GLN A 109 -8.57 -8.62 -2.22
C GLN A 109 -7.65 -7.82 -1.29
N LEU A 110 -7.26 -8.46 -0.19
CA LEU A 110 -6.20 -8.03 0.71
C LEU A 110 -4.92 -8.79 0.35
N THR A 111 -3.81 -8.08 0.17
CA THR A 111 -2.55 -8.71 -0.23
C THR A 111 -1.39 -8.18 0.58
N ALA A 112 -0.53 -9.09 1.04
CA ALA A 112 0.70 -8.77 1.71
C ALA A 112 1.89 -8.88 0.76
N TYR A 113 2.76 -7.88 0.80
CA TYR A 113 4.00 -7.81 0.04
C TYR A 113 5.19 -7.76 0.98
N SER A 114 6.31 -8.37 0.59
CA SER A 114 7.61 -8.19 1.22
C SER A 114 8.06 -6.74 1.07
N VAL A 115 8.40 -6.05 2.17
CA VAL A 115 8.94 -4.68 2.11
C VAL A 115 10.30 -4.63 1.41
N GLU A 116 11.08 -5.70 1.53
CA GLU A 116 12.40 -5.79 0.93
C GLU A 116 12.33 -5.87 -0.60
N THR A 117 11.48 -6.75 -1.12
CA THR A 117 11.52 -7.15 -2.54
C THR A 117 10.28 -6.76 -3.34
N GLY A 118 9.20 -6.34 -2.67
CA GLY A 118 7.90 -6.13 -3.29
C GLY A 118 7.15 -7.42 -3.65
N LYS A 119 7.73 -8.61 -3.45
CA LYS A 119 7.06 -9.87 -3.80
C LYS A 119 5.82 -10.11 -2.95
N GLU A 120 4.75 -10.57 -3.58
CA GLU A 120 3.55 -11.05 -2.90
C GLU A 120 3.91 -12.24 -1.98
N VAL A 121 3.46 -12.18 -0.73
CA VAL A 121 3.71 -13.22 0.29
C VAL A 121 2.48 -14.11 0.46
N TRP A 122 1.30 -13.48 0.59
CA TRP A 122 0.01 -14.14 0.73
C TRP A 122 -1.11 -13.17 0.36
N TRP A 123 -2.29 -13.71 0.10
CA TRP A 123 -3.49 -12.91 -0.15
C TRP A 123 -4.76 -13.58 0.33
N VAL A 124 -5.78 -12.75 0.49
CA VAL A 124 -7.12 -13.12 0.95
C VAL A 124 -8.15 -12.41 0.07
N ARG A 125 -9.10 -13.17 -0.48
CA ARG A 125 -10.27 -12.65 -1.22
C ARG A 125 -11.48 -12.48 -0.30
N GLY A 126 -12.46 -11.72 -0.78
CA GLY A 126 -13.75 -11.54 -0.12
C GLY A 126 -14.01 -10.12 0.38
N LEU A 127 -13.13 -9.18 0.02
CA LEU A 127 -13.38 -7.77 0.25
C LEU A 127 -14.42 -7.22 -0.72
N THR A 128 -15.06 -6.10 -0.36
CA THR A 128 -15.97 -5.39 -1.24
C THR A 128 -15.22 -4.64 -2.35
N TRP A 129 -15.95 -4.20 -3.37
CA TRP A 129 -15.39 -3.47 -4.52
C TRP A 129 -14.75 -2.13 -4.13
N GLN A 130 -15.25 -1.49 -3.06
CA GLN A 130 -14.64 -0.33 -2.41
C GLN A 130 -14.35 -0.68 -0.95
N MET A 131 -13.11 -0.50 -0.53
CA MET A 131 -12.66 -0.69 0.85
C MET A 131 -11.95 0.58 1.31
N GLU A 132 -12.33 1.07 2.49
CA GLU A 132 -11.57 2.05 3.25
C GLU A 132 -10.63 1.35 4.24
N GLU A 133 -9.73 2.13 4.85
CA GLU A 133 -8.51 1.70 5.54
C GLU A 133 -8.62 0.44 6.41
N PRO A 134 -7.64 -0.48 6.34
CA PRO A 134 -7.57 -1.57 7.32
C PRO A 134 -7.30 -0.99 8.72
N MET A 135 -7.99 -1.50 9.73
CA MET A 135 -7.79 -1.08 11.12
C MET A 135 -6.83 -2.05 11.82
N ARG A 136 -5.83 -1.51 12.54
CA ARG A 136 -4.92 -2.31 13.37
C ARG A 136 -5.47 -2.38 14.80
N ASP A 137 -5.84 -3.58 15.26
CA ASP A 137 -6.09 -3.85 16.67
C ASP A 137 -4.85 -4.51 17.31
N SER A 138 -4.39 -3.91 18.42
CA SER A 138 -3.19 -4.23 19.18
C SER A 138 -3.13 -5.63 19.80
N ARG A 139 -4.22 -6.40 19.80
CA ARG A 139 -4.25 -7.76 20.41
C ARG A 139 -4.72 -8.87 19.49
N LYS A 140 -5.24 -8.55 18.30
CA LYS A 140 -5.64 -9.46 17.22
C LYS A 140 -5.91 -8.62 15.97
N THR A 141 -5.40 -9.02 14.80
CA THR A 141 -5.84 -8.42 13.54
C THR A 141 -7.28 -8.89 13.27
N SER A 142 -8.28 -8.11 13.67
CA SER A 142 -9.69 -8.36 13.36
C SER A 142 -10.20 -7.31 12.38
N LEU A 143 -10.63 -7.76 11.19
CA LEU A 143 -11.15 -6.90 10.14
C LEU A 143 -12.67 -6.86 10.25
N HIS A 144 -13.23 -5.67 10.51
CA HIS A 144 -14.68 -5.45 10.47
C HIS A 144 -15.06 -4.90 9.09
N SER A 145 -15.79 -5.67 8.30
CA SER A 145 -16.51 -5.14 7.13
C SER A 145 -17.97 -4.92 7.53
N LYS A 146 -18.53 -3.73 7.26
CA LYS A 146 -19.98 -3.54 7.33
C LYS A 146 -20.63 -4.23 6.15
N ARG A 147 -20.97 -5.52 6.29
CA ARG A 147 -22.02 -6.15 5.48
C ARG A 147 -23.34 -6.02 6.22
N CYS A 148 -24.30 -5.32 5.63
CA CYS A 148 -25.70 -5.62 5.90
C CYS A 148 -26.03 -6.89 5.11
N SER A 149 -25.86 -8.06 5.72
CA SER A 149 -26.51 -9.29 5.25
C SER A 149 -27.05 -10.05 6.45
N ARG A 150 -28.36 -10.31 6.42
CA ARG A 150 -29.04 -11.21 7.35
C ARG A 150 -28.33 -12.56 7.32
N ASN A 151 -27.88 -13.02 8.49
CA ASN A 151 -27.35 -14.35 8.80
C ASN A 151 -25.85 -14.61 8.52
N GLY A 152 -25.05 -14.52 9.59
CA GLY A 152 -24.16 -15.60 10.04
C GLY A 152 -22.84 -15.84 9.30
N THR A 153 -21.75 -15.35 9.91
CA THR A 153 -20.36 -15.87 9.87
C THR A 153 -19.72 -16.10 8.48
N ALA A 154 -18.81 -15.20 8.09
CA ALA A 154 -17.91 -15.42 6.95
C ALA A 154 -16.57 -16.01 7.42
N THR A 155 -16.26 -17.24 7.00
CA THR A 155 -14.92 -17.83 7.14
C THR A 155 -14.04 -17.37 5.99
N VAL A 156 -12.89 -16.80 6.31
CA VAL A 156 -11.93 -16.23 5.36
C VAL A 156 -10.83 -17.26 5.06
N MET A 157 -10.71 -17.73 3.81
CA MET A 157 -9.61 -18.62 3.38
C MET A 157 -8.43 -17.81 2.84
N ALA A 158 -7.25 -18.00 3.42
CA ALA A 158 -5.98 -17.47 2.92
C ALA A 158 -5.33 -18.49 1.97
N SER A 159 -4.93 -18.04 0.78
CA SER A 159 -4.19 -18.86 -0.19
C SER A 159 -2.73 -18.45 -0.21
N TYR A 160 -1.82 -19.42 -0.11
CA TYR A 160 -0.38 -19.22 -0.27
C TYR A 160 0.05 -19.65 -1.68
N PRO A 161 0.88 -18.87 -2.39
CA PRO A 161 1.46 -19.34 -3.65
C PRO A 161 2.35 -20.56 -3.38
N ARG A 162 2.06 -21.69 -4.06
CA ARG A 162 2.89 -22.90 -3.99
C ARG A 162 4.28 -22.58 -4.54
N ARG A 163 5.33 -22.81 -3.74
CA ARG A 163 6.72 -22.84 -4.24
C ARG A 163 6.80 -23.94 -5.31
N ARG A 164 7.21 -23.59 -6.53
CA ARG A 164 7.73 -24.55 -7.50
C ARG A 164 9.17 -24.89 -7.16
#